data_AF-A0A535CL33-F1
#
_entry.id   AF-A0A535CL33-F1
#
_cell.length_a   1.000
_cell.length_b   1.000
_cell.length_c   1.000
_cell.angle_alpha   90.00
_cell.angle_beta   90.00
_cell.angle_gamma   90.00
#
_symmetry.space_group_name_H-M   'P 1'
#
loop_
_entity.id
_entity.type
_entity.pdbx_description
1 polymer ?
#
loop_
_entity_poly.entity_id
_entity_poly.type
_entity_poly.pdbx_seq_one_letter_code
_entity_poly.pdbx_strand_id
1 'polypeptide(L)'
;MPELLDFALIKRLREVLDRRPATESELRTLKEQAEAWELTVSGQLEASERRIRRLSANPASSLAQIAGELRRVDRLRPQLNEVRTLLGDLEHRARELRTEWLLSQATSAKTASRRPTGRRA
;
A
#
# COMPACT_ATOMS: atom_id res chain seq x y z
N MET A 1 -2.26 -17.11 10.48
CA MET A 1 -1.91 -15.82 11.14
C MET A 1 -1.36 -14.73 10.22
N PRO A 2 -0.97 -14.92 8.93
CA PRO A 2 -0.70 -13.79 8.04
C PRO A 2 -1.98 -13.10 7.52
N GLU A 3 -3.03 -13.86 7.19
CA GLU A 3 -4.26 -13.30 6.57
C GLU A 3 -5.00 -12.24 7.41
N LEU A 4 -4.92 -12.32 8.75
CA LEU A 4 -5.55 -11.34 9.65
C LEU A 4 -4.81 -10.00 9.66
N LEU A 5 -3.48 -10.01 9.53
CA LEU A 5 -2.65 -8.81 9.43
C LEU A 5 -2.89 -8.11 8.09
N ASP A 6 -2.96 -8.89 7.00
CA ASP A 6 -3.25 -8.37 5.67
C ASP A 6 -4.62 -7.69 5.63
N PHE A 7 -5.66 -8.30 6.23
CA PHE A 7 -7.00 -7.71 6.27
C PHE A 7 -7.07 -6.37 7.03
N ALA A 8 -6.40 -6.27 8.18
CA ALA A 8 -6.37 -5.03 8.96
C ALA A 8 -5.64 -3.90 8.20
N LEU A 9 -4.51 -4.21 7.56
CA LEU A 9 -3.77 -3.28 6.72
C LEU A 9 -4.62 -2.80 5.54
N ILE A 10 -5.21 -3.72 4.77
CA ILE A 10 -6.07 -3.40 3.62
C ILE A 10 -7.24 -2.53 4.05
N LYS A 11 -7.91 -2.88 5.16
CA LYS A 11 -9.01 -2.08 5.69
C LYS A 11 -8.56 -0.65 5.99
N ARG A 12 -7.43 -0.47 6.67
CA ARG A 12 -6.96 0.87 7.02
C ARG A 12 -6.51 1.66 5.81
N LEU A 13 -5.83 1.03 4.84
CA LEU A 13 -5.48 1.65 3.57
C LEU A 13 -6.75 2.18 2.86
N ARG A 14 -7.78 1.35 2.73
CA ARG A 14 -9.07 1.76 2.13
C ARG A 14 -9.72 2.93 2.86
N GLU A 15 -9.72 2.93 4.19
CA GLU A 15 -10.25 4.06 4.97
C GLU A 15 -9.51 5.38 4.67
N VAL A 16 -8.18 5.35 4.58
CA VAL A 16 -7.38 6.54 4.23
C VAL A 16 -7.66 7.00 2.80
N LEU A 17 -7.78 6.06 1.87
CA LEU A 17 -8.16 6.33 0.48
C LEU A 17 -9.59 6.92 0.37
N ASP A 18 -10.51 6.49 1.24
CA ASP A 18 -11.85 7.05 1.42
C ASP A 18 -11.84 8.40 2.18
N ARG A 19 -10.70 9.09 2.20
CA ARG A 19 -10.48 10.41 2.80
C ARG A 19 -10.73 10.47 4.31
N ARG A 20 -10.68 9.34 5.03
CA ARG A 20 -10.62 9.42 6.49
C ARG A 20 -9.33 10.12 6.93
N PRO A 21 -9.37 10.89 8.02
CA PRO A 21 -8.18 11.54 8.54
C PRO A 21 -7.07 10.53 8.83
N ALA A 22 -5.84 10.91 8.47
CA ALA A 22 -4.61 10.18 8.76
C ALA A 22 -3.50 11.18 9.06
N THR A 23 -2.57 10.81 9.95
CA THR A 23 -1.38 11.62 10.23
C THR A 23 -0.25 11.29 9.23
N GLU A 24 0.73 12.18 9.09
CA GLU A 24 1.92 11.90 8.26
C GLU A 24 2.68 10.65 8.76
N SER A 25 2.76 10.46 10.07
CA SER A 25 3.37 9.27 10.66
C SER A 25 2.61 8.00 10.29
N GLU A 26 1.27 8.05 10.31
CA GLU A 26 0.43 6.93 9.92
C GLU A 26 0.56 6.61 8.43
N LEU A 27 0.57 7.62 7.55
CA LEU A 27 0.80 7.41 6.11
C LEU A 27 2.14 6.75 5.82
N ARG A 28 3.19 7.15 6.55
CA ARG A 28 4.52 6.53 6.43
C ARG A 28 4.48 5.07 6.87
N THR A 29 3.89 4.78 8.02
CA THR A 29 3.78 3.41 8.53
C THR A 29 2.95 2.52 7.60
N LEU A 30 1.83 3.02 7.07
CA LEU A 30 1.00 2.28 6.11
C LEU A 30 1.77 1.99 4.81
N LYS A 31 2.56 2.95 4.34
CA LYS A 31 3.42 2.76 3.16
C LYS A 31 4.46 1.68 3.42
N GLU A 32 5.21 1.76 4.53
CA GLU A 32 6.22 0.76 4.89
C GLU A 32 5.63 -0.65 5.02
N GLN A 33 4.46 -0.77 5.64
CA GLN A 33 3.75 -2.04 5.79
C GLN A 33 3.30 -2.60 4.44
N ALA A 34 2.76 -1.76 3.55
CA ALA A 34 2.35 -2.17 2.22
C ALA A 34 3.54 -2.54 1.32
N GLU A 35 4.67 -1.82 1.41
CA GLU A 35 5.92 -2.18 0.71
C GLU A 35 6.47 -3.53 1.20
N ALA A 36 6.47 -3.77 2.52
CA ALA A 36 6.89 -5.05 3.08
C ALA A 36 5.98 -6.21 2.63
N TRP A 37 4.67 -5.94 2.50
CA TRP A 37 3.71 -6.91 1.98
C TRP A 37 3.94 -7.21 0.49
N GLU A 38 4.16 -6.18 -0.34
CA GLU A 38 4.51 -6.33 -1.77
C GLU A 38 5.75 -7.21 -1.94
N LEU A 39 6.82 -6.91 -1.19
CA LEU A 39 8.07 -7.65 -1.26
C LEU A 39 7.89 -9.12 -0.85
N THR A 40 7.07 -9.36 0.18
CA THR A 40 6.77 -10.71 0.67
C THR A 40 6.00 -11.52 -0.37
N VAL A 41 4.93 -10.96 -0.93
CA VAL A 41 4.09 -11.64 -1.94
C VAL A 41 4.89 -11.89 -3.22
N SER A 42 5.67 -10.89 -3.66
CA SER A 42 6.57 -11.02 -4.81
C SER A 42 7.58 -12.15 -4.62
N GLY A 43 8.27 -12.20 -3.47
CA GLY A 43 9.21 -13.27 -3.15
C GLY A 43 8.58 -14.67 -3.11
N GLN A 44 7.35 -14.78 -2.60
CA GLN A 44 6.59 -16.04 -2.60
C GLN A 44 6.17 -16.47 -4.01
N LEU A 45 5.78 -15.51 -4.85
CA LEU A 45 5.40 -15.75 -6.24
C LEU A 45 6.61 -16.29 -7.02
N GLU A 46 7.75 -15.59 -6.94
CA GLU A 46 8.98 -16.04 -7.59
C GLU A 46 9.45 -17.41 -7.10
N ALA A 47 9.33 -17.69 -5.80
CA ALA A 47 9.69 -18.98 -5.24
C ALA A 47 8.82 -20.12 -5.81
N SER A 48 7.52 -19.86 -5.97
CA SER A 48 6.56 -20.81 -6.56
C SER A 48 6.88 -21.05 -8.03
N GLU A 49 7.16 -19.98 -8.80
CA GLU A 49 7.55 -20.07 -10.21
C GLU A 49 8.87 -20.82 -10.41
N ARG A 50 9.89 -20.55 -9.57
CA ARG A 50 11.14 -21.32 -9.56
C ARG A 50 10.88 -22.80 -9.28
N ARG A 51 9.95 -23.12 -8.38
CA ARG A 51 9.61 -24.50 -8.05
C ARG A 51 8.87 -25.20 -9.20
N ILE A 52 7.94 -24.52 -9.87
CA ILE A 52 7.26 -25.03 -11.08
C ILE A 52 8.29 -25.36 -12.15
N ARG A 53 9.25 -24.46 -12.43
CA ARG A 53 10.32 -24.71 -13.41
C ARG A 53 11.14 -25.96 -13.08
N ARG A 54 11.54 -26.13 -11.81
CA ARG A 54 12.27 -27.32 -11.36
C ARG A 54 11.47 -28.61 -11.50
N LEU A 55 10.20 -28.60 -11.11
CA LEU A 55 9.33 -29.78 -11.20
C LEU A 55 9.06 -30.15 -12.66
N SER A 56 8.82 -29.15 -13.52
CA SER A 56 8.54 -29.36 -14.94
C SER A 56 9.75 -29.87 -15.73
N ALA A 57 10.96 -29.56 -15.27
CA ALA A 57 12.20 -30.06 -15.87
C ALA A 57 12.51 -31.53 -15.51
N ASN A 58 11.84 -32.09 -14.49
CA ASN A 58 12.01 -33.49 -14.10
C ASN A 58 10.74 -34.29 -14.43
N PRO A 59 10.77 -35.16 -15.47
CA PRO A 59 9.62 -35.99 -15.88
C PRO A 59 9.08 -36.94 -14.80
N ALA A 60 9.90 -37.28 -13.79
CA ALA A 60 9.47 -38.12 -12.67
C ALA A 60 8.74 -37.32 -11.57
N SER A 61 8.66 -35.98 -11.67
CA SER A 61 7.96 -35.15 -10.69
C SER A 61 6.46 -35.38 -10.69
N SER A 62 5.84 -35.25 -9.53
CA SER A 62 4.40 -35.40 -9.40
C SER A 62 3.66 -34.21 -10.04
N LEU A 63 2.71 -34.51 -10.94
CA LEU A 63 1.76 -33.52 -11.46
C LEU A 63 0.96 -32.82 -10.36
N ALA A 64 0.67 -33.53 -9.26
CA ALA A 64 -0.03 -32.95 -8.12
C ALA A 64 0.78 -31.83 -7.43
N GLN A 65 2.12 -31.97 -7.39
CA GLN A 65 3.01 -30.93 -6.87
C GLN A 65 3.03 -29.70 -7.79
N ILE A 66 3.08 -29.91 -9.11
CA ILE A 66 3.00 -28.82 -10.09
C ILE A 66 1.66 -28.07 -9.95
N ALA A 67 0.55 -28.82 -9.89
CA ALA A 67 -0.78 -28.23 -9.71
C ALA A 67 -0.91 -27.48 -8.37
N GLY A 68 -0.25 -27.95 -7.31
CA GLY A 68 -0.19 -27.27 -6.02
C GLY A 68 0.50 -25.90 -6.11
N GLU A 69 1.61 -25.81 -6.81
CA GLU A 69 2.32 -24.54 -7.04
C GLU A 69 1.53 -23.60 -7.97
N LEU A 70 0.89 -24.12 -9.02
CA LEU A 70 0.03 -23.30 -9.89
C LEU A 70 -1.12 -22.65 -9.11
N ARG A 71 -1.83 -23.43 -8.27
CA ARG A 71 -2.86 -22.88 -7.37
C ARG A 71 -2.30 -21.86 -6.36
N ARG A 72 -1.02 -21.93 -6.02
CA ARG A 72 -0.38 -20.94 -5.16
C ARG A 72 -0.11 -19.65 -5.94
N VAL A 73 0.42 -19.75 -7.16
CA VAL A 73 0.61 -18.62 -8.08
C VAL A 73 -0.72 -17.91 -8.34
N ASP A 74 -1.79 -18.65 -8.62
CA ASP A 74 -3.14 -18.10 -8.87
C ASP A 74 -3.70 -17.32 -7.68
N ARG A 75 -3.32 -17.70 -6.44
CA ARG A 75 -3.70 -16.97 -5.22
C ARG A 75 -2.84 -15.74 -4.96
N LEU A 76 -1.54 -15.80 -5.26
CA LEU A 76 -0.60 -14.71 -4.97
C LEU A 76 -0.71 -13.56 -5.97
N ARG A 77 -1.03 -13.83 -7.25
CA ARG A 77 -1.11 -12.80 -8.29
C ARG A 77 -2.15 -11.70 -7.99
N PRO A 78 -3.39 -12.01 -7.59
CA PRO A 78 -4.36 -10.98 -7.20
C PRO A 78 -3.90 -10.15 -6.01
N GLN A 79 -3.28 -10.79 -5.00
CA GLN A 79 -2.75 -10.09 -3.82
C GLN A 79 -1.64 -9.11 -4.20
N LEU A 80 -0.72 -9.53 -5.09
CA LEU A 80 0.35 -8.66 -5.58
C LEU A 80 -0.20 -7.47 -6.38
N ASN A 81 -1.25 -7.70 -7.16
CA ASN A 81 -1.91 -6.61 -7.88
C ASN A 81 -2.59 -5.64 -6.90
N GLU A 82 -3.32 -6.16 -5.92
CA GLU A 82 -4.01 -5.36 -4.90
C GLU A 82 -3.04 -4.47 -4.13
N VAL A 83 -1.95 -5.01 -3.60
CA VAL A 83 -0.97 -4.21 -2.83
C VAL A 83 -0.31 -3.14 -3.70
N ARG A 84 -0.03 -3.41 -4.97
CA ARG A 84 0.54 -2.42 -5.91
C ARG A 84 -0.43 -1.30 -6.22
N THR A 85 -1.71 -1.62 -6.42
CA THR A 85 -2.77 -0.61 -6.58
C THR A 85 -2.88 0.25 -5.32
N LEU A 86 -3.00 -0.37 -4.15
CA LEU A 86 -3.12 0.35 -2.87
C LEU A 86 -1.91 1.24 -2.59
N LEU A 87 -0.68 0.81 -2.93
CA LEU A 87 0.53 1.62 -2.82
C LEU A 87 0.46 2.85 -3.74
N GLY A 88 0.09 2.68 -5.00
CA GLY A 88 -0.05 3.79 -5.94
C GLY A 88 -1.08 4.82 -5.48
N ASP A 89 -2.23 4.34 -5.00
CA ASP A 89 -3.31 5.20 -4.50
C ASP A 89 -2.90 5.92 -3.21
N LEU A 90 -2.19 5.24 -2.30
CA LEU A 90 -1.69 5.83 -1.06
C LEU A 90 -0.68 6.94 -1.34
N GLU A 91 0.22 6.74 -2.30
CA GLU A 91 1.17 7.77 -2.71
C GLU A 91 0.46 8.99 -3.32
N HIS A 92 -0.59 8.76 -4.12
CA HIS A 92 -1.41 9.84 -4.64
C HIS A 92 -2.08 10.61 -3.50
N ARG A 93 -2.72 9.91 -2.56
CA ARG A 93 -3.40 10.53 -1.42
C ARG A 93 -2.46 11.29 -0.50
N ALA A 94 -1.25 10.78 -0.26
CA ALA A 94 -0.23 11.48 0.51
C ALA A 94 0.21 12.80 -0.15
N ARG A 95 0.31 12.82 -1.49
CA ARG A 95 0.61 14.06 -2.25
C ARG A 95 -0.55 15.06 -2.16
N GLU A 96 -1.79 14.61 -2.24
CA GLU A 96 -2.97 15.46 -2.05
C GLU A 96 -2.97 16.12 -0.66
N LEU A 97 -2.82 15.32 0.41
CA LEU A 97 -2.80 15.80 1.79
C LEU A 97 -1.67 16.82 2.03
N ARG A 98 -0.48 16.58 1.45
CA ARG A 98 0.63 17.53 1.53
C ARG A 98 0.29 18.85 0.83
N THR A 99 -0.37 18.79 -0.33
CA THR A 99 -0.82 19.99 -1.06
C THR A 99 -1.89 20.76 -0.28
N GLU A 100 -2.91 20.06 0.24
CA GLU A 100 -3.97 20.63 1.08
C GLU A 100 -3.38 21.35 2.30
N TRP A 101 -2.43 20.71 2.98
CA TRP A 101 -1.74 21.30 4.13
C TRP A 101 -0.96 22.56 3.74
N LEU A 102 -0.15 22.54 2.67
CA LEU A 102 0.60 23.72 2.21
C LEU A 102 -0.32 24.88 1.83
N LEU A 103 -1.44 24.62 1.16
CA LEU A 103 -2.44 25.63 0.81
C LEU A 103 -3.12 26.23 2.05
N SER A 104 -3.41 25.41 3.05
CA SER A 104 -3.98 25.88 4.33
C SER A 104 -3.01 26.80 5.09
N GLN A 105 -1.70 26.50 5.06
CA GLN A 105 -0.66 27.32 5.67
C GLN A 105 -0.53 28.68 4.96
N ALA A 106 -0.50 28.69 3.62
CA ALA A 106 -0.43 29.92 2.84
C ALA A 106 -1.66 30.83 3.06
N THR A 107 -2.85 30.24 3.14
CA THR A 107 -4.10 30.98 3.41
C THR A 107 -4.13 31.56 4.83
N SER A 108 -3.66 30.79 5.82
CA SER A 108 -3.56 31.24 7.21
C SER A 108 -2.58 32.41 7.35
N ALA A 109 -1.40 32.33 6.72
CA ALA A 109 -0.41 33.41 6.71
C ALA A 109 -0.95 34.70 6.04
N LYS A 110 -1.66 34.57 4.92
CA LYS A 110 -2.30 35.71 4.23
C LYS A 110 -3.38 36.37 5.10
N THR A 111 -4.15 35.59 5.84
CA THR A 111 -5.19 36.08 6.74
C THR A 111 -4.59 36.82 7.94
N ALA A 112 -3.52 36.28 8.53
CA ALA A 112 -2.78 36.93 9.60
C ALA A 112 -2.19 38.28 9.14
N SER A 113 -1.62 38.34 7.92
CA SER A 113 -1.07 39.58 7.34
C SER A 113 -2.13 40.63 6.98
N ARG A 114 -3.37 40.22 6.69
CA ARG A 114 -4.48 41.15 6.34
C ARG A 114 -5.22 41.70 7.56
N ARG A 115 -4.96 41.22 8.77
CA ARG A 115 -5.56 41.78 9.99
C ARG A 115 -4.90 43.14 10.24
N PRO A 116 -5.58 44.27 10.00
CA PRO A 116 -5.01 45.56 10.33
C PRO A 116 -4.84 45.57 11.85
N THR A 117 -3.67 45.95 12.32
CA THR A 117 -3.47 46.49 13.68
C THR A 117 -4.26 47.80 13.78
N GLY A 118 -5.58 47.67 13.75
CA GLY A 118 -6.53 48.76 13.70
C GLY A 118 -6.96 49.15 15.09
N ARG A 119 -6.25 50.15 15.64
CA ARG A 119 -6.69 51.14 16.66
C ARG A 119 -6.94 50.60 18.08
N ARG A 120 -6.81 51.36 19.17
CA ARG A 120 -6.83 52.82 19.53
C ARG A 120 -6.31 52.84 21.01
N ALA A 121 -5.93 53.90 21.69
CA ALA A 121 -5.86 55.35 21.54
C ALA A 121 -4.86 55.84 22.62
#